data_AF-A0A3C0AZG7-F1
#
_entry.id   AF-A0A3C0AZG7-F1
#
_cell.length_a   1.000
_cell.length_b   1.000
_cell.length_c   1.000
_cell.angle_alpha   90.00
_cell.angle_beta   90.00
_cell.angle_gamma   90.00
#
_symmetry.space_group_name_H-M   'P 1'
#
loop_
_entity.id
_entity.type
_entity.pdbx_description
1 polymer ?
#
loop_
_entity_poly.entity_id
_entity_poly.type
_entity_poly.pdbx_seq_one_letter_code
_entity_poly.pdbx_strand_id
1 'polypeptide(L)' 'MAEWTERAELLFKAEGLDKLRNANILVVGLGGVGSFAAEFLA' A
#
# COMPACT_ATOMS: atom_id res chain seq x y z
N MET A 1 5.07 10.19 -2.43
CA MET A 1 4.21 9.64 -1.36
C MET A 1 4.07 10.71 -0.28
N ALA A 2 3.13 10.58 0.65
CA ALA A 2 2.98 11.53 1.74
C ALA A 2 4.15 11.44 2.76
N GLU A 3 4.41 12.50 3.53
CA GLU A 3 5.52 12.56 4.50
C GLU A 3 5.54 11.36 5.47
N TRP A 4 4.38 10.84 5.87
CA TRP A 4 4.30 9.73 6.82
C TRP A 4 4.88 8.39 6.31
N THR A 5 5.16 8.25 5.00
CA THR A 5 5.63 6.99 4.40
C THR A 5 7.14 6.77 4.51
N GLU A 6 7.89 7.70 5.09
CA GLU A 6 9.36 7.63 5.23
C GLU A 6 9.84 6.31 5.86
N ARG A 7 9.12 5.80 6.88
CA ARG A 7 9.46 4.51 7.50
C ARG A 7 9.23 3.32 6.57
N ALA A 8 8.20 3.38 5.73
CA ALA A 8 7.97 2.36 4.73
C ALA A 8 9.06 2.39 3.65
N GLU A 9 9.57 3.58 3.30
CA GLU A 9 10.68 3.72 2.35
C GLU A 9 11.98 3.07 2.85
N LEU A 10 12.25 3.14 4.17
CA LEU A 10 13.42 2.45 4.75
C LEU A 10 13.41 0.94 4.46
N LEU A 11 12.22 0.32 4.50
CA LEU A 11 12.00 -1.10 4.28
C LEU A 11 11.89 -1.48 2.80
N PHE A 12 11.05 -0.77 2.05
CA PHE A 12 10.70 -1.11 0.66
C PHE A 12 11.56 -0.41 -0.40
N LYS A 13 12.39 0.55 0.02
CA LYS A 13 13.14 1.48 -0.83
C LYS A 13 12.23 2.36 -1.67
N ALA A 14 12.80 3.41 -2.25
CA ALA A 14 12.08 4.34 -3.11
C ALA A 14 11.40 3.60 -4.28
N GLU A 15 12.11 2.62 -4.88
CA GLU A 15 11.62 1.85 -6.01
C GLU A 15 10.39 1.00 -5.65
N GLY A 16 10.35 0.44 -4.44
CA GLY A 16 9.21 -0.34 -3.96
C GLY A 16 7.98 0.53 -3.74
N LEU A 17 8.15 1.72 -3.15
CA LEU A 17 7.05 2.66 -2.96
C LEU A 17 6.53 3.24 -4.28
N ASP A 18 7.42 3.55 -5.23
CA ASP A 18 7.02 4.01 -6.55
C ASP A 18 6.24 2.94 -7.33
N LYS A 19 6.66 1.67 -7.21
CA LYS A 19 5.91 0.54 -7.78
C LYS A 19 4.52 0.42 -7.18
N LEU A 20 4.39 0.53 -5.86
CA LEU A 20 3.10 0.46 -5.17
C LEU A 20 2.19 1.63 -5.57
N ARG A 21 2.71 2.87 -5.60
CA ARG A 21 1.97 4.07 -6.02
C ARG A 21 1.38 3.94 -7.43
N ASN A 22 2.11 3.30 -8.33
CA ASN A 22 1.70 3.13 -9.73
C ASN A 22 0.89 1.84 -9.97
N ALA A 23 0.69 1.01 -8.94
CA ALA A 23 -0.07 -0.23 -9.05
C ALA A 23 -1.58 0.04 -9.00
N ASN A 24 -2.34 -0.66 -9.86
CA ASN A 24 -3.80 -0.75 -9.73
C ASN A 24 -4.12 -2.09 -9.06
N ILE A 25 -4.72 -2.06 -7.87
CA ILE A 25 -5.01 -3.24 -7.07
C ILE A 25 -6.53 -3.44 -7.00
N LEU A 26 -7.00 -4.60 -7.44
CA LEU A 26 -8.39 -5.02 -7.29
C LEU A 26 -8.54 -5.89 -6.04
N VAL A 27 -9.33 -5.44 -5.07
CA VAL A 27 -9.73 -6.24 -3.90
C VAL A 27 -11.14 -6.79 -4.16
N VAL A 28 -11.28 -8.11 -4.24
CA VAL A 28 -12.58 -8.77 -4.43
C VAL A 28 -13.08 -9.30 -3.09
N GLY A 29 -14.14 -8.66 -2.57
CA GLY A 29 -14.75 -8.99 -1.29
C GLY A 29 -14.17 -8.18 -0.13
N LEU A 30 -15.02 -7.37 0.50
CA LEU A 30 -14.68 -6.50 1.65
C LEU A 30 -15.21 -7.09 2.97
N GLY A 31 -14.93 -8.38 3.20
CA GLY A 31 -15.18 -9.03 4.48
C GLY A 31 -14.03 -8.80 5.46
N GLY A 32 -13.96 -9.59 6.54
CA GLY A 32 -12.96 -9.43 7.61
C GLY A 32 -11.49 -9.59 7.21
N VAL A 33 -11.16 -9.92 5.96
CA VAL A 33 -9.79 -9.95 5.42
C VAL A 33 -9.60 -8.80 4.43
N GLY A 34 -10.49 -8.70 3.44
CA GLY A 34 -10.41 -7.68 2.39
C GLY A 34 -10.54 -6.26 2.93
N SER A 35 -11.26 -6.05 4.04
CA SER A 35 -11.35 -4.74 4.70
C SER A 35 -9.99 -4.27 5.22
N PHE A 36 -9.23 -5.13 5.88
CA PHE A 36 -7.89 -4.79 6.37
C PHE A 36 -6.88 -4.66 5.23
N ALA A 37 -6.97 -5.53 4.22
CA ALA A 37 -6.13 -5.40 3.04
C ALA A 37 -6.35 -4.04 2.35
N ALA A 38 -7.60 -3.59 2.19
CA ALA A 38 -7.90 -2.28 1.62
C ALA A 38 -7.41 -1.13 2.54
N GLU A 39 -7.60 -1.24 3.86
CA GLU A 39 -7.15 -0.25 4.83
C GLU A 39 -5.63 -0.03 4.78
N PHE A 40 -4.83 -1.10 4.74
CA PHE A 40 -3.37 -0.98 4.71
C PHE A 40 -2.79 -0.63 3.32
N LEU A 41 -3.62 -0.65 2.27
CA LEU A 41 -3.24 -0.19 0.94
C LEU A 41 -3.47 1.32 0.73
N ALA A 42 -4.36 1.93 1.53
CA ALA A 42 -4.66 3.37 1.50
C ALA A 42 -3.64 4.20 2.30
#